data_AF-A0A0J1GPC6-F1
#
_entry.id   AF-A0A0J1GPC6-F1
#
_cell.length_a   1.000
_cell.length_b   1.000
_cell.length_c   1.000
_cell.angle_alpha   90.00
_cell.angle_beta   90.00
_cell.angle_gamma   90.00
#
_symmetry.space_group_name_H-M   'P 1'
#
loop_
_entity.id
_entity.type
_entity.pdbx_description
1 polymer ?
#
loop_
_entity_poly.entity_id
_entity_poly.type
_entity_poly.pdbx_seq_one_letter_code
_entity_poly.pdbx_strand_id
1 'polypeptide(L)'
;MARGAVAGILGLGVFMLSACVSQYEQQLTGSGQWDQLGHYHGEQGYRQWDQGELHKKGAMTETDYEEYRAGYLQGRFDYCTDKTTVGTLFSSGYPDDCKDDRSASYDLGDRGY
;
A
#
# COMPACT_ATOMS: atom_id res chain seq x y z
N MET A 1 -17.53 13.71 54.03
CA MET A 1 -18.54 13.21 53.06
C MET A 1 -18.99 14.44 52.26
N ALA A 2 -19.05 14.55 50.93
CA ALA A 2 -18.85 13.67 49.78
C ALA A 2 -18.41 14.60 48.61
N ARG A 3 -17.38 14.23 47.84
CA ARG A 3 -17.44 13.83 46.42
C ARG A 3 -17.91 14.90 45.42
N GLY A 4 -17.09 15.13 44.40
CA GLY A 4 -17.51 15.79 43.17
C GLY A 4 -16.37 15.91 42.17
N ALA A 5 -15.87 14.77 41.68
CA ALA A 5 -14.83 14.70 40.66
C ALA A 5 -15.32 15.31 39.34
N VAL A 6 -14.87 16.52 39.02
CA VAL A 6 -15.09 17.18 37.72
C VAL A 6 -13.73 17.38 37.05
N ALA A 7 -13.02 16.28 36.77
CA ALA A 7 -11.71 16.33 36.13
C ALA A 7 -11.40 15.00 35.43
N GLY A 8 -12.27 14.55 34.51
CA GLY A 8 -12.10 13.21 33.94
C GLY A 8 -12.73 12.96 32.57
N ILE A 9 -13.11 13.99 31.80
CA ILE A 9 -13.76 13.79 30.49
C ILE A 9 -12.91 14.29 29.30
N LEU A 10 -11.90 15.14 29.53
CA LEU A 10 -11.10 15.74 28.45
C LEU A 10 -9.91 14.90 27.95
N GLY A 11 -9.59 13.76 28.58
CA GLY A 11 -8.43 12.94 28.22
C GLY A 11 -8.69 11.82 27.20
N LEU A 12 -9.95 11.49 26.90
CA LEU A 12 -10.28 10.27 26.13
C LEU A 12 -10.25 10.46 24.59
N GLY A 13 -10.22 11.70 24.09
CA GLY A 13 -10.37 12.00 22.66
C GLY A 13 -9.08 11.92 21.81
N VAL A 14 -7.91 11.93 22.44
CA VAL A 14 -6.62 12.04 21.72
C VAL A 14 -6.06 10.68 21.26
N PHE A 15 -6.57 9.56 21.78
CA PHE A 15 -6.02 8.22 21.50
C PHE A 15 -6.57 7.55 20.23
N MET A 16 -7.55 8.13 19.54
CA MET A 16 -8.16 7.49 18.35
C MET A 16 -7.52 7.89 17.00
N LEU A 17 -6.46 8.71 16.99
CA LEU A 17 -5.86 9.22 15.75
C LEU A 17 -4.68 8.38 15.22
N SER A 18 -4.26 7.32 15.91
CA SER A 18 -3.02 6.59 15.58
C SER A 18 -3.17 5.32 14.73
N ALA A 19 -4.35 5.02 14.16
CA ALA A 19 -4.60 3.67 13.60
C ALA A 19 -5.16 3.61 12.17
N CYS A 20 -4.79 4.54 11.27
CA CYS A 20 -5.12 4.39 9.85
C CYS A 20 -4.14 3.52 9.06
N VAL A 21 -3.06 3.01 9.67
CA VAL A 21 -2.20 2.01 9.02
C VAL A 21 -2.83 0.63 9.19
N SER A 22 -2.96 -0.08 8.07
CA SER A 22 -3.44 -1.47 8.03
C SER A 22 -2.56 -2.36 8.93
N GLN A 23 -3.18 -3.09 9.87
CA GLN A 23 -2.47 -4.08 10.70
C GLN A 23 -1.78 -5.15 9.83
N TYR A 24 -2.36 -5.46 8.67
CA TYR A 24 -1.83 -6.39 7.71
C TYR A 24 -0.51 -5.89 7.10
N GLU A 25 -0.45 -4.62 6.70
CA GLU A 25 0.78 -4.00 6.18
C GLU A 25 1.91 -4.03 7.20
N GLN A 26 1.60 -3.76 8.48
CA GLN A 26 2.60 -3.84 9.56
C GLN A 26 3.11 -5.26 9.76
N GLN A 27 2.23 -6.27 9.67
CA GLN A 27 2.61 -7.67 9.77
C GLN A 27 3.55 -8.08 8.63
N LEU A 28 3.21 -7.73 7.38
CA LEU A 28 4.04 -8.03 6.20
C LEU A 28 5.40 -7.35 6.30
N THR A 29 5.41 -6.07 6.67
CA THR A 29 6.64 -5.30 6.89
C THR A 29 7.51 -5.91 8.00
N GLY A 30 6.91 -6.24 9.14
CA GLY A 30 7.64 -6.79 10.30
C GLY A 30 8.16 -8.22 10.10
N SER A 31 7.59 -8.96 9.15
CA SER A 31 8.02 -10.32 8.79
C SER A 31 8.95 -10.37 7.57
N GLY A 32 9.23 -9.23 6.93
CA GLY A 32 10.07 -9.16 5.73
C GLY A 32 9.42 -9.81 4.50
N GLN A 33 8.09 -9.90 4.44
CA GLN A 33 7.35 -10.46 3.30
C GLN A 33 7.20 -9.39 2.21
N TRP A 34 8.32 -8.99 1.61
CA TRP A 34 8.41 -7.84 0.71
C TRP A 34 7.57 -8.00 -0.55
N ASP A 35 7.59 -9.19 -1.17
CA ASP A 35 6.75 -9.52 -2.34
C ASP A 35 5.25 -9.37 -2.04
N GLN A 36 4.78 -9.94 -0.94
CA GLN A 36 3.36 -9.84 -0.53
C GLN A 36 2.97 -8.42 -0.15
N LEU A 37 3.89 -7.67 0.50
CA LEU A 37 3.69 -6.26 0.80
C LEU A 37 3.57 -5.41 -0.46
N GLY A 38 4.43 -5.68 -1.45
CA GLY A 38 4.38 -5.08 -2.76
C GLY A 38 3.03 -5.34 -3.42
N HIS A 39 2.64 -6.61 -3.52
CA HIS A 39 1.37 -7.04 -4.11
C HIS A 39 0.18 -6.35 -3.45
N TYR A 40 0.11 -6.36 -2.12
CA TYR A 40 -0.91 -5.65 -1.37
C TYR A 40 -0.97 -4.16 -1.73
N HIS A 41 0.16 -3.46 -1.76
CA HIS A 41 0.17 -2.04 -2.16
C HIS A 41 -0.32 -1.82 -3.60
N GLY A 42 0.06 -2.69 -4.53
CA GLY A 42 -0.39 -2.63 -5.90
C GLY A 42 -1.90 -2.83 -6.02
N GLU A 43 -2.43 -3.85 -5.33
CA GLU A 43 -3.86 -4.20 -5.32
C GLU A 43 -4.72 -3.10 -4.67
N GLN A 44 -4.21 -2.45 -3.62
CA GLN A 44 -4.91 -1.33 -2.98
C GLN A 44 -4.80 0.00 -3.76
N GLY A 45 -4.03 0.02 -4.86
CA GLY A 45 -3.79 1.22 -5.64
C GLY A 45 -2.89 2.25 -4.93
N TYR A 46 -2.09 1.81 -3.95
CA TYR A 46 -1.13 2.66 -3.27
C TYR A 46 0.03 3.01 -4.19
N ARG A 47 0.76 4.08 -3.85
CA ARG A 47 1.99 4.42 -4.54
C ARG A 47 3.10 3.45 -4.12
N GLN A 48 3.88 2.98 -5.10
CA GLN A 48 5.10 2.22 -4.86
C GLN A 48 6.04 2.95 -3.91
N TRP A 49 6.58 2.23 -2.93
CA TRP A 49 7.68 2.70 -2.10
C TRP A 49 8.99 2.59 -2.86
N ASP A 50 9.79 3.64 -2.79
CA ASP A 50 11.16 3.60 -3.29
C ASP A 50 12.08 2.85 -2.31
N GLN A 51 13.31 2.60 -2.76
CA GLN A 51 14.32 1.90 -1.97
C GLN A 51 14.62 2.59 -0.63
N GLY A 52 14.53 3.92 -0.56
CA GLY A 52 14.75 4.69 0.66
C GLY A 52 13.64 4.50 1.69
N GLU A 53 12.38 4.46 1.25
CA GLU A 53 11.24 4.14 2.11
C GLU A 53 11.30 2.70 2.61
N LEU A 54 11.58 1.73 1.74
CA LEU A 54 11.74 0.33 2.14
C LEU A 54 12.90 0.14 3.13
N HIS A 55 13.99 0.87 2.95
CA HIS A 55 15.11 0.82 3.87
C HIS A 55 14.74 1.30 5.28
N LYS A 56 13.95 2.37 5.40
CA LYS A 56 13.43 2.84 6.70
C LYS A 56 12.52 1.81 7.37
N LYS A 57 11.96 0.86 6.61
CA LYS A 57 11.05 -0.19 7.07
C LYS A 57 11.74 -1.52 7.36
N GLY A 58 13.04 -1.64 7.05
CA GLY A 58 13.84 -2.82 7.38
C GLY A 58 14.33 -3.63 6.17
N ALA A 59 14.01 -3.22 4.94
CA ALA A 59 14.61 -3.82 3.75
C ALA A 59 16.09 -3.42 3.68
N MET A 60 17.01 -4.39 3.63
CA MET A 60 18.45 -4.11 3.71
C MET A 60 19.20 -4.47 2.44
N THR A 61 18.56 -5.20 1.52
CA THR A 61 19.21 -5.72 0.32
C THR A 61 18.50 -5.24 -0.95
N GLU A 62 19.22 -5.28 -2.07
CA GLU A 62 18.63 -5.07 -3.40
C GLU A 62 17.58 -6.14 -3.71
N THR A 63 17.78 -7.37 -3.22
CA THR A 63 16.81 -8.46 -3.36
C THR A 63 15.49 -8.12 -2.69
N ASP A 64 15.49 -7.57 -1.47
CA ASP A 64 14.27 -7.14 -0.78
C ASP A 64 13.50 -6.08 -1.59
N TYR A 65 14.23 -5.15 -2.21
CA TYR A 65 13.65 -4.12 -3.07
C TYR A 65 13.03 -4.71 -4.34
N GLU A 66 13.74 -5.63 -5.01
CA GLU A 66 13.24 -6.27 -6.23
C GLU A 66 12.07 -7.22 -5.96
N GLU A 67 12.07 -7.93 -4.84
CA GLU A 67 10.91 -8.72 -4.38
C GLU A 67 9.69 -7.83 -4.19
N TYR A 68 9.84 -6.74 -3.44
CA TYR A 68 8.76 -5.76 -3.28
C TYR A 68 8.27 -5.20 -4.62
N ARG A 69 9.20 -4.80 -5.49
CA ARG A 69 8.88 -4.23 -6.79
C ARG A 69 8.12 -5.23 -7.67
N ALA A 70 8.56 -6.48 -7.71
CA ALA A 70 7.90 -7.53 -8.47
C ALA A 70 6.47 -7.76 -7.99
N GLY A 71 6.27 -7.90 -6.68
CA GLY A 71 4.95 -8.02 -6.08
C GLY A 71 4.07 -6.82 -6.39
N TYR A 72 4.59 -5.59 -6.25
CA TYR A 72 3.85 -4.36 -6.54
C TYR A 72 3.33 -4.29 -7.97
N LEU A 73 4.17 -4.64 -8.95
CA LEU A 73 3.77 -4.68 -10.35
C LEU A 73 2.68 -5.73 -10.60
N GLN A 74 2.76 -6.90 -9.95
CA GLN A 74 1.72 -7.92 -10.03
C GLN A 74 0.40 -7.44 -9.41
N GLY A 75 0.43 -6.86 -8.21
CA GLY A 75 -0.78 -6.34 -7.57
C GLY A 75 -1.45 -5.20 -8.36
N ARG A 76 -0.65 -4.35 -9.01
CA ARG A 76 -1.16 -3.31 -9.93
C ARG A 76 -1.85 -3.91 -11.15
N PHE A 77 -1.28 -4.97 -11.72
CA PHE A 77 -1.90 -5.69 -12.82
C PHE A 77 -3.24 -6.29 -12.40
N ASP A 78 -3.31 -6.92 -11.24
CA ASP A 78 -4.55 -7.49 -10.68
C ASP A 78 -5.60 -6.41 -10.45
N TYR A 79 -5.21 -5.29 -9.80
CA TYR A 79 -6.08 -4.12 -9.62
C TYR A 79 -6.68 -3.64 -10.94
N CYS A 80 -5.87 -3.53 -11.99
CA CYS A 80 -6.35 -3.04 -13.28
C CYS A 80 -7.19 -4.06 -14.07
N THR A 81 -6.93 -5.35 -13.91
CA THR A 81 -7.72 -6.43 -14.52
C THR A 81 -9.12 -6.52 -13.90
N ASP A 82 -9.23 -6.39 -12.58
CA ASP A 82 -10.53 -6.41 -11.91
C ASP A 82 -11.33 -5.12 -12.18
N LYS A 83 -10.67 -3.96 -12.25
CA LYS A 83 -11.33 -2.67 -12.50
C LYS A 83 -11.74 -2.47 -13.96
N THR A 84 -11.05 -3.06 -14.93
CA THR A 84 -11.49 -3.04 -16.34
C THR A 84 -12.85 -3.73 -16.53
N THR A 85 -13.17 -4.73 -15.71
CA THR A 85 -14.49 -5.39 -15.69
C THR A 85 -15.62 -4.44 -15.22
N VAL A 86 -15.32 -3.39 -14.45
CA VAL A 86 -16.29 -2.39 -13.96
C VAL A 86 -16.32 -1.13 -14.86
N GLY A 87 -15.66 -1.17 -16.02
CA GLY A 87 -15.35 -0.03 -16.89
C GLY A 87 -16.49 0.71 -17.60
N THR A 88 -17.76 0.51 -17.23
CA THR A 88 -18.89 1.20 -17.90
C THR A 88 -19.27 2.56 -17.30
N LEU A 89 -18.57 3.07 -16.27
CA LEU A 89 -18.93 4.33 -15.59
C LEU A 89 -17.74 5.24 -15.20
N PHE A 90 -16.63 5.24 -15.95
CA PHE A 90 -15.55 6.19 -15.68
C PHE A 90 -15.93 7.61 -16.16
N SER A 91 -16.13 8.52 -15.22
CA SER A 91 -16.25 9.96 -15.48
C SER A 91 -14.99 10.48 -16.16
N SER A 92 -15.13 11.22 -17.25
CA SER A 92 -14.04 11.67 -18.14
C SER A 92 -13.02 12.63 -17.51
N GLY A 93 -13.11 12.89 -16.21
CA GLY A 93 -12.22 13.80 -15.47
C GLY A 93 -11.32 13.13 -14.42
N TYR A 94 -11.42 11.80 -14.22
CA TYR A 94 -10.55 11.09 -13.28
C TYR A 94 -9.39 10.41 -14.04
N PRO A 95 -8.13 10.59 -13.62
CA PRO A 95 -7.00 9.87 -14.20
C PRO A 95 -7.23 8.36 -14.15
N ASP A 96 -7.11 7.70 -15.30
CA ASP A 96 -7.24 6.26 -15.40
C ASP A 96 -5.85 5.64 -15.28
N ASP A 97 -5.45 5.35 -14.05
CA ASP A 97 -4.12 4.78 -13.74
C ASP A 97 -3.90 3.40 -14.39
N CYS A 98 -4.94 2.80 -14.97
CA CYS A 98 -4.91 1.51 -15.67
C CYS A 98 -4.84 1.64 -17.20
N LYS A 99 -4.96 2.85 -17.74
CA LYS A 99 -4.75 3.14 -19.18
C LYS A 99 -3.32 3.50 -19.54
N ASP A 100 -2.46 3.77 -18.57
CA ASP A 100 -1.04 3.98 -18.83
C ASP A 100 -0.40 2.63 -19.16
N ASP A 101 0.31 2.54 -20.29
CA ASP A 101 0.78 1.29 -20.92
C ASP A 101 1.69 0.45 -19.99
N ARG A 102 2.22 1.08 -18.94
CA ARG A 102 3.10 0.49 -17.90
C ARG A 102 2.34 -0.16 -16.75
N SER A 103 1.10 0.23 -16.52
CA SER A 103 0.26 -0.26 -15.42
C SER A 103 -0.48 -1.56 -15.78
N ALA A 104 -0.69 -1.79 -17.08
CA ALA A 104 -1.46 -2.91 -17.61
C ALA A 104 -0.60 -4.06 -18.18
N SER A 105 0.72 -3.88 -18.29
CA SER A 105 1.63 -4.93 -18.75
C SER A 105 2.63 -5.32 -17.65
N TYR A 106 2.51 -6.54 -17.14
CA TYR A 106 3.59 -7.22 -16.40
C TYR A 106 4.62 -7.71 -17.43
N ASP A 107 5.23 -6.79 -18.19
CA ASP A 107 6.23 -7.20 -19.18
C ASP A 107 7.60 -7.34 -18.51
N LEU A 108 8.20 -8.51 -18.70
CA LEU A 108 9.48 -8.91 -18.11
C LEU A 108 10.68 -8.10 -18.68
N GLY A 109 10.43 -7.16 -19.60
CA GLY A 109 11.43 -6.33 -20.26
C GLY A 109 12.19 -5.37 -19.34
N ASP A 110 11.65 -5.05 -18.17
CA ASP A 110 12.29 -4.20 -17.17
C ASP A 110 13.33 -4.94 -16.30
N ARG A 111 13.57 -6.24 -16.53
CA ARG A 111 14.59 -7.04 -15.81
C ARG A 111 16.01 -6.93 -16.39
N GLY A 112 16.25 -5.95 -17.28
CA GLY A 112 17.59 -5.55 -17.73
C GLY A 112 18.61 -6.69 -17.82
N TYR A 113 18.40 -7.64 -18.73
CA TYR A 113 19.41 -8.63 -19.12
C TYR A 113 20.25 -8.10 -20.28
#